data_AF-A0A948ZNB4-F1
#
_entry.id   AF-A0A948ZNB4-F1
#
_cell.length_a   1.000
_cell.length_b   1.000
_cell.length_c   1.000
_cell.angle_alpha   90.00
_cell.angle_beta   90.00
_cell.angle_gamma   90.00
#
_symmetry.space_group_name_H-M   'P 1'
#
loop_
_entity.id
_entity.type
_entity.pdbx_description
1 polymer ?
#
loop_
_entity_poly.entity_id
_entity_poly.type
_entity_poly.pdbx_seq_one_letter_code
_entity_poly.pdbx_strand_id
1 'polypeptide(L)'
;MHTVEILEQALDVAVRLGYTVRQEWLAGGGGGGCELKGRKLLFLDLDLDPVEQLEQVLNALRREPDALALPMPPELGELLNLSTG
;
A
#
# COMPACT_ATOMS: atom_id res chain seq x y z
N MET A 1 4.59 17.25 -5.43
CA MET A 1 4.54 15.79 -5.57
C MET A 1 3.10 15.38 -5.76
N HIS A 2 2.81 14.58 -6.78
CA HIS A 2 1.49 14.10 -7.12
C HIS A 2 1.20 12.78 -6.39
N THR A 3 -0.04 12.55 -5.95
CA THR A 3 -0.48 11.33 -5.23
C THR A 3 0.00 10.03 -5.90
N VAL A 4 0.06 10.02 -7.24
CA VAL A 4 0.55 8.89 -8.03
C VAL A 4 2.01 8.56 -7.72
N GLU A 5 2.88 9.55 -7.55
CA GLU A 5 4.30 9.32 -7.22
C GLU A 5 4.45 8.68 -5.83
N ILE A 6 3.62 9.12 -4.86
CA ILE A 6 3.61 8.54 -3.51
C ILE A 6 3.06 7.12 -3.55
N LEU A 7 2.01 6.87 -4.35
CA LEU A 7 1.45 5.53 -4.56
C LEU A 7 2.49 4.56 -5.13
N GLU A 8 3.24 4.96 -6.15
CA GLU A 8 4.33 4.15 -6.72
C GLU A 8 5.40 3.79 -5.68
N GLN A 9 5.78 4.77 -4.84
CA GLN A 9 6.74 4.54 -3.76
C GLN A 9 6.19 3.61 -2.67
N ALA A 10 4.91 3.75 -2.31
CA ALA A 10 4.26 2.87 -1.36
C ALA A 10 4.18 1.43 -1.88
N LEU A 11 3.94 1.26 -3.18
CA LEU A 11 3.97 -0.05 -3.83
C LEU A 11 5.38 -0.67 -3.85
N ASP A 12 6.43 0.12 -4.08
CA ASP A 12 7.82 -0.35 -3.96
C ASP A 12 8.12 -0.88 -2.55
N VAL A 13 7.72 -0.13 -1.51
CA VAL A 13 7.85 -0.56 -0.11
C VAL A 13 7.09 -1.87 0.12
N ALA A 14 5.85 -2.00 -0.38
CA ALA A 14 5.08 -3.23 -0.25
C ALA A 14 5.79 -4.43 -0.88
N VAL A 15 6.33 -4.27 -2.10
CA VAL A 15 7.11 -5.33 -2.78
C VAL A 15 8.33 -5.73 -1.95
N ARG A 16 9.04 -4.76 -1.38
CA ARG A 16 10.22 -5.01 -0.52
C ARG A 16 9.88 -5.69 0.80
N LEU A 17 8.64 -5.55 1.29
CA LEU A 17 8.10 -6.31 2.43
C LEU A 17 7.63 -7.73 2.06
N GLY A 18 7.77 -8.12 0.79
CA GLY A 18 7.41 -9.43 0.28
C GLY A 18 5.98 -9.55 -0.24
N TYR A 19 5.26 -8.43 -0.41
CA TYR A 19 3.95 -8.46 -1.08
C TYR A 19 4.11 -8.71 -2.58
N THR A 20 3.26 -9.57 -3.11
CA THR A 20 2.98 -9.58 -4.55
C THR A 20 1.82 -8.64 -4.82
N VAL A 21 2.09 -7.55 -5.53
CA VAL A 21 1.06 -6.57 -5.93
C VAL A 21 0.30 -7.12 -7.15
N ARG A 22 -1.02 -7.09 -7.06
CA ARG A 22 -1.96 -7.53 -8.09
C ARG A 22 -2.90 -6.37 -8.42
N GLN A 23 -2.80 -5.86 -9.64
CA GLN A 23 -3.65 -4.79 -10.15
C GLN A 23 -4.86 -5.39 -10.86
N GLU A 24 -6.02 -5.30 -10.21
CA GLU A 24 -7.22 -6.00 -10.63
C GLU A 24 -8.41 -5.03 -10.68
N TRP A 25 -9.36 -5.30 -11.57
CA TRP A 25 -10.65 -4.62 -11.61
C TRP A 25 -11.56 -5.29 -10.58
N LEU A 26 -11.79 -4.63 -9.44
CA LEU A 26 -12.62 -5.16 -8.35
C LEU A 26 -13.98 -4.44 -8.25
N ALA A 27 -14.38 -3.76 -9.33
CA ALA A 27 -15.66 -3.05 -9.45
C ALA A 27 -15.88 -1.99 -8.36
N GLY A 28 -14.80 -1.34 -7.92
CA GLY A 28 -14.82 -0.36 -6.83
C GLY A 28 -15.04 -0.98 -5.45
N GLY A 29 -15.03 -2.31 -5.33
CA GLY A 29 -15.14 -3.02 -4.05
C GLY A 29 -13.90 -2.82 -3.16
N GLY A 30 -12.82 -2.32 -3.75
CA GLY A 30 -11.55 -2.11 -3.08
C GLY A 30 -10.72 -3.37 -2.89
N GLY A 31 -9.46 -3.16 -2.53
CA GLY A 31 -8.47 -4.20 -2.31
C GLY A 31 -7.85 -4.14 -0.92
N GLY A 32 -6.57 -4.46 -0.84
CA GLY A 32 -5.80 -4.44 0.40
C GLY A 32 -4.87 -5.63 0.57
N GLY A 33 -4.05 -5.53 1.62
CA GLY A 33 -3.08 -6.57 1.98
C GLY A 33 -3.75 -7.76 2.64
N CYS A 34 -3.49 -8.96 2.13
CA CYS A 34 -3.88 -10.21 2.74
C CYS A 34 -2.78 -11.27 2.65
N GLU A 35 -2.86 -12.30 3.48
CA GLU A 35 -1.96 -13.44 3.42
C GLU A 35 -2.74 -14.67 2.94
N LEU A 36 -2.28 -15.29 1.85
CA LEU A 36 -2.87 -16.50 1.30
C LEU A 36 -1.80 -17.59 1.19
N LYS A 37 -1.97 -18.67 1.96
CA LYS A 37 -1.03 -19.81 2.01
C LYS A 37 0.42 -19.39 2.32
N GLY A 38 0.62 -18.48 3.28
CA GLY A 38 1.96 -18.00 3.64
C GLY A 38 2.52 -16.94 2.69
N ARG A 39 1.73 -16.45 1.73
CA ARG A 39 2.17 -15.45 0.74
C ARG A 39 1.42 -14.15 0.96
N LYS A 40 2.15 -13.05 1.08
CA LYS A 40 1.59 -11.70 1.15
C LYS A 40 1.13 -11.26 -0.24
N LEU A 41 -0.14 -10.93 -0.37
CA LEU A 41 -0.77 -10.43 -1.60
C LEU A 41 -1.34 -9.04 -1.31
N LEU A 42 -1.14 -8.11 -2.22
CA LEU A 42 -1.73 -6.79 -2.17
C LEU A 42 -2.56 -6.61 -3.42
N PHE A 43 -3.88 -6.59 -3.27
CA PHE A 43 -4.78 -6.29 -4.38
C PHE A 43 -4.99 -4.78 -4.45
N LEU A 44 -4.75 -4.20 -5.62
CA LEU A 44 -4.99 -2.79 -5.92
C LEU A 44 -6.14 -2.72 -6.93
N ASP A 45 -7.22 -2.05 -6.55
CA ASP A 45 -8.39 -1.90 -7.42
C ASP A 45 -8.17 -0.77 -8.43
N LEU A 46 -8.14 -1.11 -9.71
CA LEU A 46 -7.94 -0.16 -10.81
C LEU A 46 -9.16 0.74 -11.08
N ASP A 47 -10.34 0.39 -10.56
CA ASP A 47 -11.54 1.24 -10.67
C ASP A 47 -11.52 2.42 -9.68
N LEU A 48 -10.61 2.40 -8.71
CA LEU A 48 -10.49 3.46 -7.69
C LEU A 48 -9.57 4.58 -8.14
N ASP A 49 -9.78 5.76 -7.56
CA ASP A 49 -8.88 6.89 -7.82
C ASP A 49 -7.53 6.74 -7.08
N PRO A 50 -6.47 7.45 -7.51
CA PRO A 50 -5.13 7.29 -6.93
C PRO A 50 -5.04 7.57 -5.43
N VAL A 51 -5.94 8.40 -4.86
CA VAL A 51 -5.97 8.67 -3.41
C VAL A 51 -6.52 7.44 -2.68
N GLU A 52 -7.63 6.88 -3.15
CA GLU A 52 -8.23 5.67 -2.59
C GLU A 52 -7.28 4.46 -2.71
N GLN A 53 -6.60 4.33 -3.85
CA GLN A 53 -5.55 3.33 -4.07
C GLN A 53 -4.41 3.50 -3.06
N LEU A 54 -3.93 4.73 -2.88
CA LEU A 54 -2.86 5.03 -1.91
C LEU A 54 -3.29 4.64 -0.49
N GLU A 55 -4.51 4.97 -0.08
CA GLU A 55 -5.01 4.59 1.24
C GLU A 55 -5.03 3.08 1.45
N GLN A 56 -5.37 2.29 0.42
CA GLN A 56 -5.32 0.82 0.51
C GLN A 56 -3.89 0.30 0.75
N VAL A 57 -2.93 0.84 0.00
CA VAL A 57 -1.52 0.46 0.16
C VAL A 57 -1.01 0.88 1.54
N LEU A 58 -1.28 2.12 1.96
CA LEU A 58 -0.89 2.61 3.29
C LEU A 58 -1.50 1.74 4.41
N ASN A 59 -2.77 1.35 4.30
CA ASN A 59 -3.42 0.48 5.27
C ASN A 59 -2.78 -0.92 5.34
N ALA A 60 -2.30 -1.46 4.22
CA ALA A 60 -1.55 -2.71 4.20
C ALA A 60 -0.18 -2.53 4.86
N LEU A 61 0.55 -1.47 4.52
CA LEU A 61 1.88 -1.17 5.06
C LEU A 61 1.85 -0.89 6.57
N ARG A 62 0.83 -0.19 7.09
CA ARG A 62 0.68 0.06 8.54
C ARG A 62 0.52 -1.21 9.37
N ARG A 63 0.07 -2.31 8.77
CA ARG A 63 -0.05 -3.62 9.45
C ARG A 63 1.28 -4.36 9.52
N GLU A 64 2.31 -3.86 8.85
CA GLU A 64 3.64 -4.47 8.80
C GLU A 64 4.58 -3.76 9.78
N PRO A 65 5.01 -4.43 10.86
CA PRO A 65 5.90 -3.80 11.85
C PRO A 65 7.25 -3.40 11.22
N ASP A 66 7.68 -4.11 10.18
CA ASP A 66 8.95 -3.86 9.49
C ASP A 66 8.86 -2.74 8.45
N ALA A 67 7.66 -2.20 8.15
CA ALA A 67 7.49 -1.16 7.14
C ALA A 67 8.33 0.08 7.47
N LEU A 68 8.27 0.57 8.71
CA LEU A 68 9.01 1.76 9.15
C LEU A 68 10.53 1.57 9.20
N ALA A 69 11.01 0.33 9.14
CA ALA A 69 12.44 0.03 9.10
C ALA A 69 13.03 0.11 7.67
N LEU A 70 12.19 0.12 6.64
CA LEU A 70 12.65 0.23 5.26
C LEU A 70 12.96 1.68 4.88
N PRO A 71 14.05 1.94 4.13
CA PRO A 71 14.28 3.26 3.58
C PRO A 71 13.16 3.63 2.62
N MET A 72 12.53 4.77 2.90
CA MET A 72 11.44 5.36 2.15
C MET A 72 11.51 6.90 2.23
N PRO A 73 10.85 7.62 1.33
CA PRO A 73 10.77 9.08 1.39
C PRO A 73 10.08 9.56 2.67
N PRO A 74 10.47 10.73 3.20
CA PRO A 74 9.95 11.25 4.46
C PRO A 74 8.43 11.41 4.45
N GLU A 75 7.87 11.89 3.33
CA GLU A 75 6.42 12.11 3.17
C GLU A 75 5.62 10.79 3.30
N LEU A 76 6.14 9.69 2.73
CA LEU A 76 5.52 8.37 2.88
C LEU A 76 5.60 7.88 4.33
N GLY A 77 6.74 8.12 5.00
CA GLY A 77 6.89 7.82 6.42
C GLY A 77 5.93 8.61 7.32
N GLU A 78 5.70 9.88 7.03
CA GLU A 78 4.71 10.72 7.72
C GLU A 78 3.30 10.17 7.53
N LEU A 79 2.92 9.80 6.30
CA LEU A 79 1.62 9.20 6.00
C LEU A 79 1.39 7.86 6.73
N LEU A 80 2.42 7.04 6.90
CA LEU A 80 2.32 5.80 7.67
C LEU A 80 2.16 6.07 9.18
N ASN A 81 2.83 7.09 9.71
CA ASN A 81 2.77 7.47 11.12
C ASN A 81 1.48 8.22 11.51
N LEU A 82 0.77 8.81 10.54
CA LEU A 82 -0.57 9.38 10.71
C LEU A 82 -1.58 8.26 10.95
N SER A 83 -1.52 7.72 12.16
CA SER A 83 -2.57 6.90 12.75
C SER A 83 -3.72 7.86 13.04
N THR A 84 -4.84 7.73 12.33
CA THR A 84 -6.12 8.24 12.81
C THR A 84 -6.31 7.72 14.24
N GLY A 85 -6.29 8.64 15.22
CA GLY A 85 -6.74 8.38 16.58
C GLY A 85 -8.23 8.11 16.66
#